data_AF-A0A418SKE4-F1
#
_entry.id   AF-A0A418SKE4-F1
#
_cell.length_a   1.000
_cell.length_b   1.000
_cell.length_c   1.000
_cell.angle_alpha   90.00
_cell.angle_beta   90.00
_cell.angle_gamma   90.00
#
_symmetry.space_group_name_H-M   'P 1'
#
loop_
_entity.id
_entity.type
_entity.pdbx_description
1 polymer ?
#
loop_
_entity_poly.entity_id
_entity_poly.type
_entity_poly.pdbx_seq_one_letter_code
_entity_poly.pdbx_strand_id
1 'polypeptide(L)' 'MTQAVPLAVRGSRDGWAVFEGPRQLTRGYSCEYTAHSAATRLERQRRQKTRNCLCCGGQFLSDGPGNRMCNPCRNSPLV' A
#
# COMPACT_ATOMS: atom_id res chain seq x y z
N MET A 1 -6.47 9.73 -17.57
CA MET A 1 -6.81 9.54 -16.15
C MET A 1 -7.02 8.05 -15.91
N THR A 2 -6.00 7.32 -15.46
CA THR A 2 -6.14 5.87 -15.20
C THR A 2 -6.94 5.70 -13.92
N GLN A 3 -8.24 5.38 -14.02
CA GLN A 3 -9.03 5.04 -12.84
C GLN A 3 -8.42 3.78 -12.22
N ALA A 4 -8.03 3.86 -10.95
CA ALA A 4 -7.57 2.71 -10.21
C ALA A 4 -8.76 1.77 -10.00
N VAL A 5 -8.65 0.55 -10.53
CA VAL A 5 -9.68 -0.48 -10.33
C VAL A 5 -9.63 -0.89 -8.84
N PRO A 6 -10.78 -0.96 -8.15
CA PRO A 6 -10.82 -1.33 -6.73
C PRO A 6 -10.31 -2.76 -6.52
N LEU A 7 -9.64 -2.96 -5.38
CA LEU A 7 -9.23 -4.29 -4.96
C LEU A 7 -10.43 -5.02 -4.33
N ALA A 8 -10.74 -6.20 -4.84
CA ALA A 8 -11.81 -7.04 -4.33
C ALA A 8 -11.22 -8.32 -3.72
N VAL A 9 -11.62 -8.65 -2.50
CA VAL A 9 -11.36 -9.97 -1.92
C VAL A 9 -12.48 -10.90 -2.38
N ARG A 10 -12.12 -12.05 -2.95
CA ARG A 10 -13.10 -13.06 -3.38
C ARG A 10 -12.73 -14.41 -2.79
N GLY A 11 -13.73 -15.07 -2.22
CA GLY A 11 -13.66 -16.46 -1.77
C GLY A 11 -14.00 -17.43 -2.90
N SER A 12 -13.35 -18.57 -2.88
CA SER A 12 -13.58 -19.72 -3.76
C SER A 12 -13.60 -21.00 -2.91
N ARG A 13 -13.89 -22.15 -3.53
CA ARG A 13 -13.84 -23.45 -2.84
C ARG A 13 -12.45 -23.74 -2.25
N ASP A 14 -11.41 -23.19 -2.87
CA ASP A 14 -10.00 -23.45 -2.56
C ASP A 14 -9.35 -22.34 -1.71
N GLY A 15 -10.13 -21.37 -1.23
CA GLY A 15 -9.67 -20.28 -0.36
C GLY A 15 -9.95 -18.88 -0.91
N TRP A 16 -9.24 -17.89 -0.38
CA TRP A 16 -9.49 -16.46 -0.56
C TRP A 16 -8.35 -15.77 -1.28
N ALA A 17 -8.62 -14.91 -2.26
CA ALA A 17 -7.58 -14.13 -2.94
C ALA A 17 -8.03 -12.70 -3.22
N VAL A 18 -7.05 -11.83 -3.46
CA VAL A 18 -7.27 -10.43 -3.83
C VAL A 18 -7.20 -10.27 -5.34
N PHE A 19 -8.18 -9.57 -5.89
CA PHE A 19 -8.34 -9.33 -7.32
C PHE A 19 -8.37 -7.84 -7.62
N GLU A 20 -7.82 -7.47 -8.76
CA GLU A 20 -8.04 -6.18 -9.41
C GLU A 20 -8.85 -6.43 -10.69
N GLY A 21 -10.16 -6.22 -10.63
CA GLY A 21 -11.07 -6.56 -11.73
C GLY A 21 -11.04 -8.08 -12.03
N PRO A 22 -10.63 -8.51 -13.24
CA PRO A 22 -10.50 -9.93 -13.58
C PRO A 22 -9.14 -10.53 -13.16
N ARG A 23 -8.16 -9.69 -12.81
CA ARG A 23 -6.79 -10.15 -12.54
C ARG A 23 -6.61 -10.50 -11.06
N GLN A 24 -6.17 -11.72 -10.78
CA GLN A 24 -5.76 -12.13 -9.44
C GLN A 24 -4.37 -11.52 -9.11
N LEU A 25 -4.23 -10.86 -7.96
CA LEU A 25 -2.99 -10.24 -7.52
C LEU A 25 -2.20 -11.07 -6.50
N THR A 26 -2.90 -11.90 -5.72
CA THR A 26 -2.28 -12.72 -4.66
C THR A 26 -2.56 -14.19 -4.89
N ARG A 27 -1.73 -15.06 -4.30
CA ARG A 27 -2.11 -16.48 -4.15
C ARG A 27 -3.38 -16.63 -3.30
N GLY A 28 -3.98 -17.82 -3.34
CA GLY A 28 -5.04 -18.20 -2.41
C GLY A 28 -4.55 -18.28 -0.97
N TYR A 29 -5.34 -17.76 -0.06
CA TYR A 29 -5.18 -17.84 1.39
C TYR A 29 -6.23 -18.80 1.95
N SER A 30 -5.87 -19.55 2.99
CA SER A 30 -6.81 -20.46 3.66
C SER A 30 -7.89 -19.72 4.46
N CYS A 31 -7.73 -18.43 4.72
CA CYS A 31 -8.68 -17.63 5.49
C CYS A 31 -8.92 -16.24 4.88
N GLU A 32 -10.17 -15.77 5.03
CA GLU A 32 -10.65 -14.48 4.52
C GLU A 32 -9.88 -13.30 5.12
N TYR A 33 -9.66 -13.33 6.44
CA TYR A 33 -8.97 -12.27 7.17
C TYR A 33 -7.58 -11.94 6.60
N THR A 34 -6.80 -12.96 6.25
CA THR A 34 -5.48 -12.74 5.65
C THR A 34 -5.59 -12.15 4.25
N ALA A 35 -6.59 -12.54 3.47
CA ALA A 35 -6.85 -11.93 2.17
C ALA A 35 -7.26 -10.45 2.30
N HIS A 36 -8.09 -10.08 3.28
CA HIS A 36 -8.42 -8.68 3.58
C HIS A 36 -7.21 -7.87 4.05
N SER A 37 -6.37 -8.46 4.90
CA SER A 37 -5.11 -7.83 5.33
C SER A 37 -4.16 -7.60 4.15
N ALA A 38 -4.08 -8.56 3.23
CA ALA A 38 -3.31 -8.43 1.99
C ALA A 38 -3.87 -7.34 1.08
N ALA A 39 -5.20 -7.25 0.91
CA ALA A 39 -5.85 -6.18 0.16
C ALA A 39 -5.54 -4.81 0.75
N THR A 40 -5.69 -4.63 2.07
CA THR A 40 -5.36 -3.38 2.78
C THR A 40 -3.90 -2.97 2.56
N ARG A 41 -2.97 -3.93 2.63
CA ARG A 41 -1.54 -3.67 2.36
C ARG A 41 -1.32 -3.23 0.92
N LEU A 42 -1.94 -3.88 -0.06
CA LEU A 42 -1.84 -3.52 -1.48
C LEU A 42 -2.41 -2.13 -1.74
N GLU A 43 -3.54 -1.77 -1.12
CA GLU A 43 -4.08 -0.41 -1.20
C GLU A 43 -3.12 0.63 -0.63
N ARG A 44 -2.51 0.36 0.53
CA ARG A 44 -1.49 1.24 1.11
C ARG A 44 -0.31 1.42 0.17
N GLN A 45 0.19 0.34 -0.43
CA GLN A 45 1.28 0.41 -1.40
C GLN A 45 0.91 1.22 -2.65
N ARG A 46 -0.33 1.11 -3.15
CA ARG A 46 -0.81 1.93 -4.28
C ARG A 46 -0.87 3.42 -3.95
N ARG A 47 -1.16 3.75 -2.69
CA ARG A 47 -1.24 5.15 -2.22
C ARG A 47 0.14 5.74 -1.93
N GLN A 48 1.14 4.89 -1.69
CA GLN A 48 2.51 5.34 -1.47
C GLN A 48 3.05 6.06 -2.70
N LYS A 49 3.65 7.23 -2.47
CA LYS A 49 4.32 8.03 -3.48
C LYS A 49 5.72 8.35 -3.00
N THR A 50 6.68 8.28 -3.91
CA THR A 50 8.02 8.82 -3.66
C THR A 50 7.91 10.34 -3.56
N ARG A 51 8.42 10.90 -2.46
CA ARG A 51 8.41 12.34 -2.18
C ARG A 51 9.75 12.77 -1.61
N ASN A 52 10.08 14.05 -1.82
CA ASN A 52 11.26 14.66 -1.21
C ASN A 52 10.95 15.06 0.23
N CYS A 53 11.91 14.81 1.12
CA CYS A 53 11.88 15.24 2.51
C CYS A 53 12.01 16.77 2.58
N LEU A 54 11.18 17.42 3.40
CA LEU A 54 11.23 18.87 3.59
C LEU A 54 12.47 19.35 4.35
N CYS A 55 13.12 18.48 5.12
CA CYS A 55 14.34 18.81 5.86
C CYS A 55 15.59 18.62 4.98
N CYS A 56 15.91 17.38 4.59
CA CYS A 56 17.14 17.09 3.84
C CYS A 56 16.98 17.02 2.31
N GLY A 57 15.78 17.17 1.75
CA GLY A 57 15.53 16.99 0.31
C GLY A 57 15.54 15.54 -0.19
N GLY A 58 15.97 14.57 0.63
CA GLY A 58 16.09 13.16 0.26
C GLY A 58 14.76 12.51 -0.11
N GLN A 59 14.77 11.58 -1.07
CA GLN A 59 13.58 10.86 -1.52
C GLN A 59 13.18 9.74 -0.53
N PHE A 60 11.89 9.64 -0.23
CA PHE A 60 11.33 8.56 0.59
C PHE A 60 9.90 8.20 0.17
N LEU A 61 9.46 6.99 0.52
CA LEU A 61 8.08 6.54 0.29
C LEU A 61 7.14 7.13 1.35
N SER A 62 6.12 7.85 0.90
CA SER A 62 5.12 8.51 1.74
C SER A 62 3.73 7.98 1.40
N ASP A 63 3.01 7.46 2.40
CA ASP A 63 1.69 6.82 2.25
C ASP A 63 0.51 7.81 2.11
N GLY A 64 0.72 9.09 2.41
CA GLY A 64 -0.37 10.07 2.47
C GLY A 64 0.09 11.53 2.54
N PRO A 65 -0.84 12.50 2.57
CA PRO A 65 -0.54 13.94 2.58
C PRO A 65 0.13 14.46 3.86
N GLY A 66 0.35 13.59 4.86
CA GLY A 66 0.96 13.95 6.14
C GLY A 66 2.42 14.42 6.05
N ASN A 67 3.05 14.58 7.23
CA ASN A 67 4.37 15.20 7.39
C ASN A 67 5.42 14.60 6.45
N ARG A 68 5.82 15.41 5.45
CA ARG A 68 6.77 15.05 4.39
C ARG A 68 8.22 15.03 4.90
N MET A 69 8.48 14.34 6.01
CA MET A 69 9.82 14.14 6.55
C MET A 69 10.15 12.65 6.49
N CYS A 70 11.34 12.33 5.99
CA CYS A 70 11.87 10.97 6.02
C CYS A 70 12.12 10.52 7.47
N ASN A 71 12.17 9.21 7.70
CA ASN A 71 12.38 8.64 9.04
C ASN A 71 13.65 9.19 9.75
N PRO A 72 14.81 9.36 9.07
CA PRO A 72 15.99 9.97 9.69
C PRO A 72 15.71 11.38 10.24
N CYS A 73 15.20 12.29 9.40
CA CYS A 73 14.91 13.66 9.80
C CYS A 73 13.77 13.77 10.82
N ARG A 74 12.86 12.78 10.87
CA ARG A 74 11.80 12.73 11.88
C ARG A 74 12.35 12.34 13.25
N ASN A 75 13.34 11.45 13.31
CA ASN A 75 13.91 10.95 14.56
C ASN A 75 15.06 11.83 15.07
N SER A 76 15.78 12.51 14.18
CA SER A 76 16.85 13.45 14.52
C SER A 76 16.90 14.55 13.47
N PRO A 77 16.14 15.64 13.66
CA PRO A 77 16.24 16.78 12.76
C PRO A 77 17.66 17.34 12.84
N LEU A 78 18.28 17.55 11.68
CA LEU A 78 19.51 18.34 11.58
C LEU A 78 19.10 19.79 11.83
N VAL A 79 19.04 20.16 13.12
CA VAL A 79 18.97 21.54 13.56
C VAL A 79 20.36 22.16 13.53
#